data_AF-A0A1F3SY23-F1
#
_entry.id   AF-A0A1F3SY23-F1
#
_cell.length_a   1.000
_cell.length_b   1.000
_cell.length_c   1.000
_cell.angle_alpha   90.00
_cell.angle_beta   90.00
_cell.angle_gamma   90.00
#
_symmetry.space_group_name_H-M   'P 1'
#
loop_
_entity.id
_entity.type
_entity.pdbx_description
1 polymer ?
#
loop_
_entity_poly.entity_id
_entity_poly.type
_entity_poly.pdbx_seq_one_letter_code
_entity_poly.pdbx_strand_id
1 'polypeptide(L)'
;MKTYDEMSNRVKKRIIVAEKKAETDPDSAKANLKDALQLIFSRPNSDNMVSQLVPTVKSRLKNFASYESTVDEIVTATLDEIKKTKSAANKQATSLIILENILSEFKPDVKNNKVVKVFFEKIRNAKIEVSSKVKTEFRMRSMLKPPASPSAVAEKILNGTN
;
A
#
# COMPACT_ATOMS: atom_id res chain seq x y z
N MET A 1 -3.08 -21.89 -2.61
CA MET A 1 -3.77 -22.04 -1.31
C MET A 1 -2.87 -21.72 -0.11
N LYS A 2 -1.71 -22.39 0.09
CA LYS A 2 -0.82 -22.14 1.24
C LYS A 2 -0.41 -20.67 1.46
N THR A 3 -0.21 -19.89 0.39
CA THR A 3 0.24 -18.49 0.44
C THR A 3 -0.82 -17.48 0.87
N TYR A 4 -2.11 -17.79 0.64
CA TYR A 4 -3.24 -16.98 1.11
C TYR A 4 -3.44 -17.19 2.60
N ASP A 5 -3.52 -18.46 3.03
CA ASP A 5 -3.77 -18.82 4.42
C ASP A 5 -2.66 -18.30 5.34
N GLU A 6 -1.40 -18.43 4.94
CA GLU A 6 -0.26 -17.90 5.70
C GLU A 6 -0.39 -16.38 5.93
N MET A 7 -0.78 -15.66 4.90
CA MET A 7 -0.89 -14.21 4.96
C MET A 7 -2.13 -13.75 5.69
N SER A 8 -3.27 -14.40 5.46
CA SER A 8 -4.49 -14.21 6.24
C SER A 8 -4.19 -14.42 7.72
N ASN A 9 -3.40 -15.44 8.07
CA ASN A 9 -2.95 -15.68 9.45
C ASN A 9 -2.04 -14.56 9.97
N ARG A 10 -1.11 -14.04 9.15
CA ARG A 10 -0.26 -12.90 9.55
C ARG A 10 -1.07 -11.63 9.79
N VAL A 11 -2.04 -11.33 8.94
CA VAL A 11 -2.97 -10.19 9.10
C VAL A 11 -3.82 -10.39 10.35
N LYS A 12 -4.42 -11.56 10.53
CA LYS A 12 -5.22 -11.90 11.73
C LYS A 12 -4.42 -11.73 13.02
N LYS A 13 -3.16 -12.17 13.06
CA LYS A 13 -2.30 -11.97 14.23
C LYS A 13 -2.16 -10.50 14.60
N ARG A 14 -1.98 -9.62 13.61
CA ARG A 14 -1.88 -8.16 13.85
C ARG A 14 -3.20 -7.57 14.32
N ILE A 15 -4.32 -7.99 13.73
CA ILE A 15 -5.66 -7.58 14.16
C ILE A 15 -5.92 -7.99 15.62
N ILE A 16 -5.61 -9.24 15.99
CA ILE A 16 -5.79 -9.73 17.37
C ILE A 16 -4.97 -8.90 18.37
N VAL A 17 -3.72 -8.57 18.02
CA VAL A 17 -2.88 -7.71 18.88
C VAL A 17 -3.48 -6.31 18.99
N ALA A 18 -3.98 -5.75 17.89
CA ALA A 18 -4.63 -4.44 17.91
C ALA A 18 -5.91 -4.42 18.75
N GLU A 19 -6.76 -5.44 18.62
CA GLU A 19 -8.01 -5.56 19.39
C GLU A 19 -7.73 -5.67 20.89
N LYS A 20 -6.70 -6.43 21.30
CA LYS A 20 -6.27 -6.52 22.71
C LYS A 20 -5.76 -5.20 23.29
N LYS A 21 -5.25 -4.31 22.44
CA LYS A 21 -4.65 -3.03 22.83
C LYS A 21 -5.58 -1.85 22.62
N ALA A 22 -6.75 -2.05 22.03
CA ALA A 22 -7.62 -0.96 21.57
C ALA A 22 -8.00 0.03 22.68
N GLU A 23 -8.22 -0.47 23.90
CA GLU A 23 -8.63 0.34 25.05
C GLU A 23 -7.45 0.85 25.89
N THR A 24 -6.37 0.06 25.98
CA THR A 24 -5.24 0.33 26.88
C THR A 24 -4.10 1.08 26.22
N ASP A 25 -3.93 0.91 24.91
CA ASP A 25 -2.88 1.54 24.09
C ASP A 25 -3.38 1.72 22.64
N PRO A 26 -4.27 2.70 22.40
CA PRO A 26 -4.87 2.93 21.08
C PRO A 26 -3.85 3.22 19.98
N ASP A 27 -2.71 3.82 20.33
CA ASP A 27 -1.64 4.12 19.37
C ASP A 27 -0.91 2.85 18.93
N SER A 28 -0.59 1.94 19.85
CA SER A 28 -0.06 0.62 19.46
C SER A 28 -1.09 -0.22 18.72
N ALA A 29 -2.39 -0.08 19.03
CA ALA A 29 -3.45 -0.72 18.26
C ALA A 29 -3.46 -0.22 16.79
N LYS A 30 -3.46 1.10 16.59
CA LYS A 30 -3.37 1.73 15.27
C LYS A 30 -2.10 1.33 14.53
N ALA A 31 -0.95 1.27 15.21
CA ALA A 31 0.32 0.84 14.62
C ALA A 31 0.26 -0.61 14.12
N ASN A 32 -0.34 -1.53 14.88
CA ASN A 32 -0.51 -2.93 14.43
C ASN A 32 -1.45 -3.05 13.22
N LEU A 33 -2.50 -2.23 13.16
CA LEU A 33 -3.39 -2.17 12.00
C LEU A 33 -2.68 -1.57 10.78
N LYS A 34 -1.85 -0.54 10.96
CA LYS A 34 -0.98 -0.01 9.90
C LYS A 34 -0.04 -1.08 9.36
N ASP A 35 0.63 -1.81 10.24
CA ASP A 35 1.52 -2.92 9.86
C ASP A 35 0.77 -3.99 9.05
N ALA A 36 -0.46 -4.33 9.47
CA ALA A 36 -1.31 -5.27 8.74
C ALA A 36 -1.64 -4.77 7.34
N LEU A 37 -2.00 -3.49 7.22
CA LEU A 37 -2.36 -2.87 5.94
C LEU A 37 -1.15 -2.76 5.00
N GLN A 38 0.00 -2.34 5.51
CA GLN A 38 1.25 -2.29 4.75
C GLN A 38 1.69 -3.68 4.30
N LEU A 39 1.50 -4.71 5.13
CA LEU A 39 1.80 -6.09 4.75
C LEU A 39 0.93 -6.54 3.58
N ILE A 40 -0.37 -6.21 3.59
CA ILE A 40 -1.29 -6.52 2.48
C ILE A 40 -0.81 -5.81 1.20
N PHE A 41 -0.55 -4.51 1.26
CA PHE A 41 -0.13 -3.75 0.07
C PHE A 41 1.27 -4.11 -0.42
N SER A 42 2.13 -4.71 0.40
CA SER A 42 3.50 -5.09 -0.01
C SER A 42 3.59 -6.30 -0.94
N ARG A 43 2.49 -7.03 -1.14
CA ARG A 43 2.47 -8.26 -1.94
C ARG A 43 2.00 -8.01 -3.36
N PRO A 44 2.58 -8.69 -4.37
CA PRO A 44 1.96 -8.77 -5.69
C PRO A 44 0.52 -9.29 -5.57
N ASN A 45 -0.42 -8.60 -6.22
CA ASN A 45 -1.86 -8.85 -6.09
C ASN A 45 -2.43 -9.69 -7.26
N SER A 46 -1.66 -10.65 -7.78
CA SER A 46 -2.11 -11.53 -8.87
C SER A 46 -3.23 -12.49 -8.46
N ASP A 47 -3.36 -12.74 -7.16
CA ASP A 47 -4.37 -13.59 -6.53
C ASP A 47 -5.53 -12.80 -5.90
N ASN A 48 -5.61 -11.49 -6.18
CA ASN A 48 -6.67 -10.60 -5.69
C ASN A 48 -6.77 -10.52 -4.15
N MET A 49 -5.68 -10.76 -3.43
CA MET A 49 -5.64 -10.73 -1.97
C MET A 49 -5.93 -9.36 -1.35
N VAL A 50 -5.58 -8.27 -2.03
CA VAL A 50 -5.79 -6.91 -1.52
C VAL A 50 -7.29 -6.69 -1.27
N SER A 51 -8.14 -6.96 -2.25
CA SER A 51 -9.59 -6.77 -2.13
C SER A 51 -10.23 -7.67 -1.07
N GLN A 52 -9.63 -8.83 -0.77
CA GLN A 52 -10.11 -9.77 0.24
C GLN A 52 -9.73 -9.35 1.66
N LEU A 53 -8.51 -8.83 1.85
CA LEU A 53 -7.96 -8.58 3.19
C LEU A 53 -8.08 -7.12 3.63
N VAL A 54 -8.01 -6.14 2.73
CA VAL A 54 -8.14 -4.71 3.07
C VAL A 54 -9.44 -4.40 3.82
N PRO A 55 -10.63 -4.92 3.42
CA PRO A 55 -11.87 -4.62 4.13
C PRO A 55 -11.82 -4.98 5.61
N THR A 56 -11.11 -6.08 5.96
CA THR A 56 -10.97 -6.53 7.35
C THR A 56 -10.17 -5.56 8.19
N VAL A 57 -9.09 -4.97 7.67
CA VAL A 57 -8.28 -4.00 8.40
C VAL A 57 -8.94 -2.62 8.39
N LYS A 58 -9.54 -2.24 7.26
CA LYS A 58 -10.28 -0.98 7.06
C LYS A 58 -11.38 -0.80 8.11
N SER A 59 -12.18 -1.83 8.38
CA SER A 59 -13.27 -1.73 9.36
C SER A 59 -12.75 -1.41 10.77
N ARG A 60 -11.62 -2.00 11.19
CA ARG A 60 -11.00 -1.69 12.49
C ARG A 60 -10.43 -0.28 12.52
N LEU A 61 -9.68 0.13 11.49
CA LEU A 61 -9.12 1.48 11.41
C LEU A 61 -10.20 2.57 11.39
N LYS A 62 -11.38 2.27 10.82
CA LYS A 62 -12.54 3.17 10.86
C LYS A 62 -13.09 3.37 12.28
N ASN A 63 -13.00 2.38 13.16
CA ASN A 63 -13.39 2.54 14.57
C ASN A 63 -12.51 3.58 15.28
N PHE A 64 -11.29 3.82 14.78
CA PHE A 64 -10.38 4.85 15.27
C PHE A 64 -10.42 6.14 14.41
N ALA A 65 -11.33 6.26 13.45
CA ALA A 65 -11.35 7.32 12.45
C ALA A 65 -9.98 7.57 11.76
N SER A 66 -9.18 6.50 11.61
CA SER A 66 -7.75 6.59 11.26
C SER A 66 -7.41 5.88 9.95
N TYR A 67 -8.38 5.41 9.17
CA TYR A 67 -8.09 4.63 7.97
C TYR A 67 -7.37 5.45 6.91
N GLU A 68 -7.94 6.58 6.52
CA GLU A 68 -7.39 7.45 5.49
C GLU A 68 -6.03 8.05 5.91
N SER A 69 -5.88 8.45 7.18
CA SER A 69 -4.59 8.93 7.70
C SER A 69 -3.53 7.83 7.69
N THR A 70 -3.90 6.60 8.04
CA THR A 70 -2.98 5.45 7.96
C THR A 70 -2.52 5.19 6.53
N VAL A 71 -3.42 5.28 5.54
CA VAL A 71 -3.05 5.14 4.13
C VAL A 71 -2.12 6.28 3.70
N ASP A 72 -2.39 7.51 4.11
CA ASP A 72 -1.53 8.66 3.83
C ASP A 72 -0.13 8.51 4.41
N GLU A 73 -0.01 8.01 5.64
CA GLU A 73 1.26 7.67 6.28
C GLU A 73 2.01 6.59 5.49
N ILE A 74 1.32 5.54 5.04
CA ILE A 74 1.92 4.48 4.22
C ILE A 74 2.43 5.05 2.90
N VAL A 75 1.62 5.86 2.20
CA VAL A 75 2.03 6.52 0.94
C VAL A 75 3.27 7.36 1.17
N THR A 76 3.27 8.20 2.21
CA THR A 76 4.39 9.10 2.52
C THR A 76 5.67 8.32 2.82
N ALA A 77 5.62 7.33 3.72
CA ALA A 77 6.76 6.48 4.05
C ALA A 77 7.28 5.69 2.84
N THR A 78 6.38 5.24 1.97
CA THR A 78 6.72 4.50 0.75
C THR A 78 7.44 5.39 -0.27
N LEU A 79 6.97 6.64 -0.43
CA LEU A 79 7.63 7.62 -1.30
C LEU A 79 9.04 7.96 -0.80
N ASP A 80 9.21 8.12 0.51
CA ASP A 80 10.50 8.41 1.13
C ASP A 80 11.48 7.24 0.93
N GLU A 81 11.03 6.00 1.09
CA GLU A 81 11.85 4.80 0.87
C GLU A 81 12.31 4.68 -0.58
N ILE A 82 11.45 5.01 -1.56
CA ILE A 82 11.80 5.00 -2.98
C ILE A 82 12.87 6.05 -3.29
N LYS A 83 12.74 7.26 -2.73
CA LYS A 83 13.68 8.37 -2.99
C LYS A 83 15.00 8.22 -2.26
N LYS A 84 15.07 7.37 -1.23
CA LYS A 84 16.28 7.14 -0.44
C LYS A 84 17.35 6.46 -1.30
N THR A 85 18.39 7.21 -1.66
CA THR A 85 19.51 6.75 -2.51
C THR A 85 20.25 5.52 -1.98
N LYS A 86 20.25 5.33 -0.65
CA LYS A 86 20.88 4.19 0.03
C LYS A 86 19.91 3.02 0.29
N SER A 87 18.65 3.10 -0.13
CA SER A 87 17.73 1.98 0.04
C SER A 87 18.14 0.82 -0.87
N ALA A 88 18.02 -0.40 -0.35
CA ALA A 88 18.29 -1.59 -1.13
C ALA A 88 17.22 -1.76 -2.22
N ALA A 89 17.64 -2.21 -3.41
CA ALA A 89 16.76 -2.29 -4.58
C ALA A 89 15.50 -3.15 -4.33
N ASN A 90 15.60 -4.15 -3.46
CA ASN A 90 14.48 -4.99 -3.04
C ASN A 90 13.43 -4.24 -2.21
N LYS A 91 13.83 -3.30 -1.35
CA LYS A 91 12.94 -2.45 -0.55
C LYS A 91 12.24 -1.42 -1.44
N GLN A 92 12.98 -0.80 -2.36
CA GLN A 92 12.40 0.09 -3.36
C GLN A 92 11.40 -0.66 -4.27
N ALA A 93 11.73 -1.88 -4.71
CA ALA A 93 10.81 -2.71 -5.48
C ALA A 93 9.53 -3.06 -4.69
N THR A 94 9.66 -3.39 -3.41
CA THR A 94 8.49 -3.61 -2.52
C THR A 94 7.66 -2.34 -2.37
N SER A 95 8.30 -1.18 -2.29
CA SER A 95 7.64 0.12 -2.21
C SER A 95 6.85 0.44 -3.49
N LEU A 96 7.36 0.06 -4.67
CA LEU A 96 6.61 0.19 -5.92
C LEU A 96 5.34 -0.68 -5.92
N ILE A 97 5.42 -1.91 -5.41
CA ILE A 97 4.26 -2.81 -5.27
C ILE A 97 3.20 -2.19 -4.34
N ILE A 98 3.63 -1.59 -3.22
CA ILE A 98 2.73 -0.87 -2.30
C ILE A 98 1.96 0.23 -3.03
N LEU A 99 2.67 1.09 -3.78
CA LEU A 99 2.02 2.18 -4.52
C LEU A 99 1.07 1.65 -5.60
N GLU A 100 1.45 0.60 -6.33
CA GLU A 100 0.60 -0.01 -7.36
C GLU A 100 -0.70 -0.56 -6.78
N ASN A 101 -0.62 -1.25 -5.64
CA ASN A 101 -1.80 -1.78 -4.96
C ASN A 101 -2.69 -0.68 -4.39
N ILE A 102 -2.11 0.39 -3.82
CA ILE A 102 -2.87 1.55 -3.34
C ILE A 102 -3.59 2.23 -4.52
N LEU A 103 -2.88 2.50 -5.62
CA LEU A 103 -3.49 3.11 -6.80
C LEU A 103 -4.63 2.23 -7.34
N SER A 104 -4.49 0.91 -7.33
CA SER A 104 -5.51 -0.01 -7.81
C SER A 104 -6.73 -0.08 -6.88
N GLU A 105 -6.50 -0.20 -5.56
CA GLU A 105 -7.55 -0.27 -4.53
C GLU A 105 -8.41 1.00 -4.53
N PHE A 106 -7.78 2.17 -4.67
CA PHE A 106 -8.45 3.46 -4.53
C PHE A 106 -8.84 4.12 -5.87
N LYS A 107 -8.49 3.51 -7.01
CA LYS A 107 -8.89 4.00 -8.34
C LYS A 107 -10.40 4.30 -8.46
N PRO A 108 -11.32 3.47 -7.93
CA PRO A 108 -12.75 3.75 -8.03
C PRO A 108 -13.18 5.04 -7.31
N ASP A 109 -12.49 5.40 -6.23
CA ASP A 109 -12.89 6.47 -5.32
C ASP A 109 -12.28 7.83 -5.68
N VAL A 110 -11.22 7.86 -6.50
CA VAL A 110 -10.40 9.06 -6.76
C VAL A 110 -11.18 10.27 -7.27
N LYS A 111 -12.27 10.04 -8.02
CA LYS A 111 -13.09 11.13 -8.60
C LYS A 111 -14.01 11.78 -7.57
N ASN A 112 -14.48 11.00 -6.59
CA ASN A 112 -15.54 11.40 -5.67
C ASN A 112 -15.03 11.63 -4.23
N ASN A 113 -13.78 11.24 -3.94
CA ASN A 113 -13.18 11.36 -2.61
C ASN A 113 -11.94 12.26 -2.65
N LYS A 114 -12.05 13.46 -2.06
CA LYS A 114 -10.96 14.45 -2.00
C LYS A 114 -9.72 13.91 -1.27
N VAL A 115 -9.90 13.12 -0.22
CA VAL A 115 -8.78 12.55 0.55
C VAL A 115 -8.03 11.53 -0.29
N VAL A 116 -8.76 10.65 -0.98
CA VAL A 116 -8.16 9.70 -1.91
C VAL A 116 -7.42 10.42 -3.05
N LYS A 117 -8.01 11.49 -3.59
CA LYS A 117 -7.36 12.31 -4.63
C LYS A 117 -5.99 12.83 -4.19
N VAL A 118 -5.84 13.24 -2.92
CA VAL A 118 -4.56 13.68 -2.36
C VAL A 118 -3.50 12.58 -2.43
N PHE A 119 -3.85 11.31 -2.21
CA PHE A 119 -2.89 10.20 -2.33
C PHE A 119 -2.31 10.12 -3.75
N PHE A 120 -3.18 10.22 -4.75
CA PHE A 120 -2.81 10.18 -6.16
C PHE A 120 -1.96 11.38 -6.55
N GLU A 121 -2.32 12.58 -6.08
CA GLU A 121 -1.55 13.79 -6.32
C GLU A 121 -0.15 13.71 -5.70
N LYS A 122 -0.01 13.19 -4.48
CA LYS A 122 1.30 12.93 -3.84
C LYS A 122 2.15 11.98 -4.69
N ILE A 123 1.57 10.87 -5.14
CA ILE A 123 2.28 9.86 -5.96
C ILE A 123 2.68 10.44 -7.33
N ARG A 124 1.78 11.18 -7.99
CA ARG A 124 2.08 11.89 -9.25
C ARG A 124 3.22 12.88 -9.07
N ASN A 125 3.11 13.76 -8.08
CA ASN A 125 4.06 14.85 -7.85
C ASN A 125 5.43 14.35 -7.36
N ALA A 126 5.51 13.11 -6.88
CA ALA A 126 6.78 12.50 -6.48
C ALA A 126 7.76 12.25 -7.64
N LYS A 127 7.28 12.26 -8.90
CA LYS A 127 8.08 12.06 -10.12
C LYS A 127 9.08 10.91 -9.98
N ILE A 128 8.56 9.74 -9.64
CA ILE A 128 9.38 8.57 -9.30
C ILE A 128 10.15 8.09 -10.54
N GLU A 129 11.48 8.19 -10.45
CA GLU A 129 12.41 7.57 -11.38
C GLU A 129 12.87 6.22 -10.82
N VAL A 130 12.67 5.15 -11.58
CA VAL A 130 13.01 3.79 -11.15
C VAL A 130 14.29 3.34 -11.85
N SER A 131 15.33 3.04 -11.06
CA SER A 131 16.60 2.52 -11.58
C SER A 131 16.45 1.13 -12.21
N SER A 132 17.36 0.76 -13.10
CA SER A 132 17.35 -0.56 -13.77
C SER A 132 17.40 -1.72 -12.77
N LYS A 133 18.20 -1.61 -11.70
CA LYS A 133 18.30 -2.62 -10.63
C LYS A 133 16.95 -2.84 -9.94
N VAL A 134 16.23 -1.77 -9.61
CA VAL A 134 14.90 -1.86 -8.99
C VAL A 134 13.88 -2.46 -9.94
N LYS A 135 13.94 -2.14 -11.24
CA LYS A 135 13.09 -2.78 -12.26
C LYS A 135 13.33 -4.29 -12.33
N THR A 136 14.59 -4.74 -12.23
CA THR A 136 14.92 -6.17 -12.21
C THR A 136 14.37 -6.85 -10.96
N GLU A 137 14.61 -6.28 -9.77
CA GLU A 137 14.05 -6.79 -8.51
C GLU A 137 12.53 -6.87 -8.52
N PHE A 138 11.87 -5.84 -9.06
CA PHE A 138 10.43 -5.84 -9.21
C PHE A 138 9.96 -7.01 -10.10
N ARG A 139 10.56 -7.18 -11.29
CA ARG A 139 10.20 -8.27 -12.22
C ARG A 139 10.35 -9.64 -11.58
N MET A 140 11.42 -9.85 -10.82
CA MET A 140 11.66 -11.12 -10.12
C MET A 140 10.57 -11.40 -9.07
N ARG A 141 10.03 -10.36 -8.44
CA ARG A 141 9.03 -10.48 -7.36
C ARG A 141 7.60 -10.60 -7.88
N SER A 142 7.24 -9.80 -8.87
CA SER A 142 5.87 -9.77 -9.39
C SER A 142 5.65 -10.75 -10.54
N MET A 143 6.72 -11.21 -11.21
CA MET A 143 6.65 -11.88 -12.51
C MET A 143 5.94 -11.05 -13.59
N LEU A 144 5.73 -9.75 -13.34
CA LEU A 144 5.06 -8.82 -14.24
C LEU A 144 6.08 -7.93 -14.93
N LYS A 145 5.64 -7.32 -16.04
CA LYS A 145 6.38 -6.21 -16.65
C LYS A 145 6.62 -5.14 -15.56
N PRO A 146 7.80 -4.50 -15.55
CA PRO A 146 8.07 -3.45 -14.58
C PRO A 146 7.01 -2.38 -14.78
N PRO A 147 6.44 -1.85 -13.70
CA PRO A 147 5.25 -1.04 -13.81
C PRO A 147 5.62 0.21 -14.61
N ALA A 148 4.66 0.76 -15.35
CA ALA A 148 4.72 2.17 -15.69
C ALA A 148 4.97 2.93 -14.38
N SER A 149 5.82 3.97 -14.39
CA SER A 149 6.16 4.73 -13.18
C SER A 149 4.88 5.01 -12.37
N PRO A 150 4.81 4.72 -11.06
CA PRO A 150 3.60 4.97 -10.27
C PRO A 150 3.09 6.41 -10.42
N SER A 151 3.99 7.37 -10.63
CA SER A 151 3.64 8.75 -10.94
C SER A 151 2.87 8.89 -12.27
N ALA A 152 3.29 8.19 -13.32
CA ALA A 152 2.61 8.17 -14.61
C ALA A 152 1.25 7.45 -14.54
N VAL A 153 1.15 6.38 -13.74
CA VAL A 153 -0.14 5.69 -13.50
C VAL A 153 -1.11 6.61 -12.76
N ALA A 154 -0.63 7.27 -11.70
CA ALA A 154 -1.43 8.24 -10.96
C ALA A 154 -1.90 9.40 -11.85
N GLU A 155 -1.04 9.92 -12.73
CA GLU A 155 -1.39 10.96 -13.70
C GLU A 155 -2.51 10.53 -14.64
N LYS A 156 -2.39 9.35 -15.26
CA LYS A 156 -3.44 8.80 -16.14
C LYS A 156 -4.79 8.67 -15.43
N ILE A 157 -4.77 8.14 -14.20
CA ILE A 157 -5.98 7.96 -13.41
C ILE A 157 -6.61 9.31 -13.05
N LEU A 158 -5.81 10.30 -12.64
CA LEU A 158 -6.29 11.65 -12.34
C LEU A 158 -6.88 12.36 -13.56
N ASN A 159 -6.29 12.16 -14.74
CA ASN A 159 -6.73 12.79 -15.98
C ASN A 159 -7.88 12.02 -16.67
N GLY A 160 -8.28 10.85 -16.15
CA GLY A 160 -9.36 10.05 -16.71
C GLY A 160 -9.04 9.38 -18.05
N THR A 161 -7.76 9.30 -18.43
CA THR A 161 -7.29 8.65 -19.65
C THR A 161 -7.08 7.16 -19.36
N ASN A 162 -8.02 6.32 -19.82
CA ASN A 162 -7.88 4.85 -19.79
C ASN A 162 -7.06 4.36 -20.99
#